data_AF-A0A1D8TNT4-F1
#
_entry.id   AF-A0A1D8TNT4-F1
#
_cell.length_a   1.000
_cell.length_b   1.000
_cell.length_c   1.000
_cell.angle_alpha   90.00
_cell.angle_beta   90.00
_cell.angle_gamma   90.00
#
_symmetry.space_group_name_H-M   'P 1'
#
loop_
_entity.id
_entity.type
_entity.pdbx_description
1 polymer ?
#
loop_
_entity_poly.entity_id
_entity_poly.type
_entity_poly.pdbx_seq_one_letter_code
_entity_poly.pdbx_strand_id
1 'polypeptide(L)' 'MSSETPNKSESSEESFKQPLPAFGWNPYAEQINGRFAMVALVCILLLELLTGQGLLTWLGLL' A
#
# COMPACT_ATOMS: atom_id res chain seq x y z
N MET A 1 6.53 11.72 -52.06
CA MET A 1 6.29 10.27 -52.00
C MET A 1 6.64 9.81 -50.59
N SER A 2 5.62 9.29 -49.91
CA SER A 2 5.59 8.47 -48.68
C SER A 2 6.51 8.85 -47.51
N SER A 3 5.97 9.35 -46.38
CA SER A 3 5.39 8.53 -45.27
C SER A 3 6.48 7.63 -44.67
N GLU A 4 6.95 7.83 -43.44
CA GLU A 4 6.32 7.40 -42.18
C GLU A 4 6.87 8.24 -41.00
N THR A 5 6.05 9.09 -40.39
CA THR A 5 5.44 8.97 -39.04
C THR A 5 6.40 8.75 -37.85
N PRO A 6 6.35 9.65 -36.82
CA PRO A 6 7.07 9.46 -35.55
C PRO A 6 6.61 8.18 -34.87
N ASN A 7 7.56 7.34 -34.46
CA ASN A 7 7.29 6.09 -33.76
C ASN A 7 6.69 6.36 -32.37
N LYS A 8 5.36 6.44 -32.37
CA LYS A 8 4.45 6.36 -31.23
C LYS A 8 4.58 4.97 -30.60
N SER A 9 5.61 4.75 -29.77
CA SER A 9 5.72 3.53 -28.94
C SER A 9 6.16 3.79 -27.49
N GLU A 10 6.35 5.03 -27.05
CA GLU A 10 6.77 5.36 -25.67
C GLU A 10 5.60 5.77 -24.74
N SER A 11 4.44 5.08 -24.76
CA SER A 11 3.29 5.54 -23.95
C SER A 11 2.36 4.46 -23.39
N SER A 12 2.64 3.16 -23.51
CA SER A 12 1.61 2.16 -23.14
C SER A 12 2.09 0.82 -22.59
N GLU A 13 3.31 0.74 -22.03
CA GLU A 13 3.80 -0.53 -21.43
C GLU A 13 4.27 -0.41 -19.96
N GLU A 14 4.00 0.69 -19.26
CA GLU A 14 4.27 0.79 -17.81
C GLU A 14 3.09 0.36 -16.92
N SER A 15 2.00 -0.16 -17.48
CA SER A 15 0.76 -0.40 -16.71
C SER A 15 0.67 -1.78 -16.02
N PHE A 16 1.60 -2.72 -16.25
CA PHE A 16 1.45 -4.09 -15.74
C PHE A 16 2.71 -4.78 -15.20
N LYS A 17 3.75 -4.03 -14.78
CA LYS A 17 4.78 -4.64 -13.92
C LYS A 17 4.29 -4.60 -12.48
N GLN A 18 3.48 -5.61 -12.11
CA GLN A 18 3.28 -5.99 -10.71
C GLN A 18 4.68 -6.06 -10.06
N PRO A 19 4.95 -5.31 -8.98
CA PRO A 19 6.27 -5.34 -8.37
C PRO A 19 6.51 -6.78 -7.93
N LEU A 20 7.57 -7.39 -8.45
CA LEU A 20 7.86 -8.78 -8.16
C LEU A 20 7.97 -8.95 -6.63
N PRO A 21 7.43 -10.06 -6.07
CA PRO A 21 7.51 -10.31 -4.65
C PRO A 21 8.99 -10.48 -4.28
N ALA A 22 9.56 -9.41 -3.74
CA ALA A 22 10.95 -9.32 -3.33
C ALA A 22 11.00 -8.97 -1.85
N PHE A 23 11.90 -9.62 -1.14
CA PHE A 23 12.15 -9.35 0.28
C PHE A 23 13.11 -8.15 0.40
N GLY A 24 12.76 -7.18 1.25
CA GLY A 24 13.54 -5.95 1.45
C GLY A 24 12.75 -4.67 1.16
N TRP A 25 13.47 -3.57 0.97
CA TRP A 25 12.92 -2.24 0.68
C TRP A 25 12.50 -2.17 -0.80
N ASN A 26 11.35 -2.77 -1.12
CA ASN A 26 10.79 -2.81 -2.47
C ASN A 26 9.35 -2.25 -2.43
N PRO A 27 8.88 -1.56 -3.49
CA PRO A 27 7.51 -1.08 -3.62
C PRO A 27 6.41 -2.11 -3.25
N TYR A 28 6.62 -3.40 -3.52
CA TYR A 28 5.68 -4.45 -3.08
C TYR A 28 5.54 -4.51 -1.56
N ALA A 29 6.66 -4.46 -0.83
CA ALA A 29 6.67 -4.50 0.63
C ALA A 29 6.03 -3.24 1.22
N GLU A 30 6.26 -2.07 0.63
CA GLU A 30 5.63 -0.81 1.03
C GLU A 30 4.10 -0.87 0.90
N GLN A 31 3.60 -1.35 -0.23
CA GLN A 31 2.15 -1.48 -0.46
C GLN A 31 1.51 -2.46 0.52
N ILE A 32 2.15 -3.59 0.77
CA ILE A 32 1.65 -4.61 1.70
C ILE A 32 1.67 -4.08 3.14
N ASN A 33 2.76 -3.44 3.58
CA ASN A 33 2.85 -2.81 4.89
C ASN A 33 1.79 -1.71 5.07
N GLY A 34 1.55 -0.89 4.05
CA GLY A 34 0.50 0.12 4.05
C GLY A 34 -0.90 -0.47 4.23
N ARG A 35 -1.21 -1.59 3.56
CA ARG A 35 -2.49 -2.30 3.73
C ARG A 35 -2.65 -2.86 5.13
N PHE A 36 -1.61 -3.47 5.69
CA PHE A 36 -1.63 -3.94 7.07
C PHE A 36 -1.84 -2.80 8.06
N ALA A 37 -1.23 -1.64 7.84
CA ALA A 37 -1.45 -0.46 8.67
C ALA A 37 -2.91 0.04 8.64
N MET A 38 -3.56 0.06 7.46
CA MET A 38 -4.98 0.42 7.36
C MET A 38 -5.88 -0.54 8.13
N VAL A 39 -5.62 -1.85 8.01
CA VAL A 39 -6.38 -2.87 8.75
C VAL A 39 -6.15 -2.74 10.26
N ALA A 40 -4.89 -2.59 10.68
CA ALA A 40 -4.53 -2.42 12.08
C ALA A 40 -5.21 -1.19 12.70
N LEU A 41 -5.24 -0.06 11.99
CA LEU A 41 -5.92 1.15 12.44
C LEU A 41 -7.41 0.91 12.68
N VAL A 42 -8.10 0.27 11.72
CA VAL A 42 -9.54 -0.03 11.86
C VAL A 42 -9.78 -1.02 12.99
N CYS A 43 -8.95 -2.06 13.12
CA CYS A 43 -9.05 -3.02 14.22
C CYS A 43 -8.88 -2.35 15.59
N ILE A 44 -7.92 -1.43 15.73
CA ILE A 44 -7.72 -0.68 16.97
C ILE A 44 -8.96 0.15 17.30
N LEU A 45 -9.50 0.92 16.34
CA LEU A 45 -10.70 1.72 16.56
C LEU A 45 -11.91 0.86 16.96
N LEU A 46 -12.07 -0.33 16.36
CA LEU A 46 -13.11 -1.27 16.74
C LEU A 46 -12.91 -1.79 18.17
N LEU A 47 -11.69 -2.16 18.54
CA LEU A 47 -11.39 -2.61 19.90
C LEU A 47 -11.64 -1.52 20.94
N GLU A 48 -11.26 -0.27 20.64
CA GLU A 48 -11.54 0.88 21.49
C GLU A 48 -13.05 1.10 21.67
N LEU A 49 -13.83 0.96 20.59
CA LEU A 49 -15.29 1.08 20.64
C LEU A 49 -15.95 -0.05 21.46
N LEU A 50 -15.48 -1.29 21.31
CA LEU A 50 -16.04 -2.45 22.02
C LEU A 50 -15.64 -2.48 23.50
N THR A 51 -14.40 -2.11 23.80
CA THR A 51 -13.85 -2.19 25.17
C THR A 51 -14.10 -0.90 25.96
N GLY A 52 -14.31 0.23 25.28
CA GLY A 52 -14.43 1.55 25.88
C GLY A 52 -13.12 2.07 26.50
N GLN A 53 -12.00 1.39 26.22
CA GLN A 53 -10.66 1.76 26.70
C GLN A 53 -9.75 2.04 25.52
N GLY A 54 -9.02 3.16 25.58
CA GLY A 54 -8.10 3.56 24.53
C GLY A 54 -6.87 2.66 24.46
N LEU A 55 -6.20 2.63 23.30
CA LEU A 55 -4.97 1.86 23.09
C LEU A 55 -3.92 2.19 24.16
N LEU A 56 -3.74 3.46 24.50
CA LEU A 56 -2.75 3.90 25.48
C LEU A 56 -3.02 3.36 26.90
N THR A 57 -4.29 3.20 27.28
CA THR A 57 -4.69 2.57 28.54
C THR A 57 -4.37 1.08 28.51
N TRP A 58 -4.60 0.41 27.38
CA TRP A 58 -4.21 -1.00 27.21
C TRP A 58 -2.69 -1.20 27.25
N LEU A 59 -1.92 -0.23 26.76
CA LEU A 59 -0.46 -0.21 26.83
C LEU A 59 0.08 0.17 28.23
N GLY A 60 -0.79 0.52 29.18
CA GLY A 60 -0.42 0.90 30.55
C GLY A 60 0.24 2.27 30.67
N LEU A 61 0.07 3.15 29.67
CA LEU A 61 0.66 4.48 29.63
C LEU A 61 -0.25 5.57 30.23
N LEU A 62 -1.54 5.25 30.44
CA LEU A 62 -2.57 6.08 31.05
C LEU A 62 -3.38 5.22 32.04
#